data_AF-A0A9D8KNP8-F1
#
_entry.id   AF-A0A9D8KNP8-F1
#
_cell.length_a   1.000
_cell.length_b   1.000
_cell.length_c   1.000
_cell.angle_alpha   90.00
_cell.angle_beta   90.00
_cell.angle_gamma   90.00
#
_symmetry.space_group_name_H-M   'P 1'
#
loop_
_entity.id
_entity.type
_entity.pdbx_description
1 polymer ?
#
loop_
_entity_poly.entity_id
_entity_poly.type
_entity_poly.pdbx_seq_one_letter_code
_entity_poly.pdbx_strand_id
1 'polypeptide(L)'
;MRTLNIMLSGLLMTGLAATANASGGKDDWQKRIPECGKDTRVVKLVDYDEGMSAASGDATDVPPVKIVTFKEKKKKGCWIDVKDLHPTQSAVGMGAAACKSGKITRKAKDGKLNDWLLEDNRWVPLVRGPGGKFYLTDHHHLSAAVYNADIPDKQKKLYAYLLRDWSTMKEDAFWKNMEKENLTWLKSPDGLAISPKDLPSKISRLQDDPLRTLSAWVRGSCGYVKCNPPGVTDEDAEGTCAAQYSDVACASAYFLEFKWAAHHATVPEVKAALSESGACSQQAPLNQECLDRQREKLAKALPAAMTAAAAPAAQAIVGQGAGYNPKAHEGVVPPCE
;
A
#
# COMPACT_ATOMS: atom_id res chain seq x y z
N MET A 1 5.86 -89.34 -35.96
CA MET A 1 6.13 -89.30 -34.50
C MET A 1 6.50 -87.88 -34.10
N ARG A 2 5.68 -87.27 -33.23
CA ARG A 2 6.02 -86.30 -32.15
C ARG A 2 6.86 -85.06 -32.53
N THR A 3 6.20 -83.92 -32.81
CA THR A 3 5.80 -82.82 -31.89
C THR A 3 6.90 -81.78 -31.62
N LEU A 4 6.74 -80.59 -32.19
CA LEU A 4 7.24 -79.33 -31.61
C LEU A 4 6.04 -78.45 -31.28
N ASN A 5 5.89 -78.10 -30.00
CA ASN A 5 4.98 -77.07 -29.51
C ASN A 5 5.60 -75.70 -29.77
N ILE A 6 4.84 -74.79 -30.41
CA ILE A 6 5.09 -73.35 -30.32
C ILE A 6 3.79 -72.70 -29.88
N MET A 7 3.82 -72.11 -28.69
CA MET A 7 2.72 -71.35 -28.10
C MET A 7 2.47 -70.06 -28.89
N LEU A 8 1.21 -69.81 -29.22
CA LEU A 8 0.69 -68.51 -29.66
C LEU A 8 0.81 -67.51 -28.49
N SER A 9 1.57 -66.42 -28.71
CA SER A 9 1.51 -65.23 -27.85
C SER A 9 0.43 -64.30 -28.39
N GLY A 10 -0.64 -64.12 -27.63
CA GLY A 10 -1.74 -63.21 -27.95
C GLY A 10 -1.32 -61.76 -27.73
N LEU A 11 -1.41 -60.96 -28.79
CA LEU A 11 -1.20 -59.52 -28.78
C LEU A 11 -2.50 -58.84 -28.31
N LEU A 12 -2.60 -58.48 -27.02
CA LEU A 12 -3.64 -57.58 -26.53
C LEU A 12 -3.22 -56.13 -26.80
N MET A 13 -3.86 -55.49 -27.78
CA MET A 13 -3.82 -54.04 -27.97
C MET A 13 -4.64 -53.38 -26.86
N THR A 14 -3.98 -52.88 -25.81
CA THR A 14 -4.60 -51.93 -24.86
C THR A 14 -4.32 -50.51 -25.34
N GLY A 15 -5.34 -49.88 -25.92
CA GLY A 15 -5.32 -48.45 -26.18
C GLY A 15 -5.31 -47.67 -24.86
N LEU A 16 -4.18 -47.06 -24.54
CA LEU A 16 -4.09 -46.05 -23.49
C LEU A 16 -4.72 -44.75 -24.02
N ALA A 17 -5.99 -44.55 -23.68
CA ALA A 17 -6.60 -43.24 -23.74
C ALA A 17 -5.88 -42.33 -22.74
N ALA A 18 -5.04 -41.43 -23.24
CA ALA A 18 -4.48 -40.34 -22.46
C ALA A 18 -5.63 -39.42 -22.03
N THR A 19 -6.12 -39.60 -20.81
CA THR A 19 -6.93 -38.59 -20.15
C THR A 19 -6.00 -37.44 -19.78
N ALA A 20 -6.00 -36.40 -20.62
CA ALA A 20 -5.42 -35.11 -20.26
C ALA A 20 -6.21 -34.57 -19.07
N ASN A 21 -5.68 -34.79 -17.87
CA ASN A 21 -6.25 -34.27 -16.64
C ASN A 21 -5.93 -32.77 -16.57
N ALA A 22 -6.78 -31.95 -17.19
CA ALA A 22 -6.73 -30.51 -17.07
C ALA A 22 -7.27 -30.08 -15.69
N SER A 23 -6.51 -30.38 -14.62
CA SER A 23 -6.74 -29.80 -13.31
C SER A 23 -6.11 -28.41 -13.25
N GLY A 24 -6.66 -27.47 -14.02
CA GLY A 24 -6.43 -26.05 -13.78
C GLY A 24 -7.07 -25.65 -12.45
N GLY A 25 -6.34 -25.82 -11.35
CA GLY A 25 -6.78 -25.43 -10.02
C GLY A 25 -7.12 -23.93 -9.94
N LYS A 26 -7.96 -23.56 -8.97
CA LYS A 26 -8.40 -22.17 -8.70
C LYS A 26 -7.27 -21.13 -8.59
N ASP A 27 -6.02 -21.57 -8.44
CA ASP A 27 -4.83 -20.74 -8.22
C ASP A 27 -3.85 -20.66 -9.41
N ASP A 28 -4.19 -21.23 -10.59
CA ASP A 28 -3.29 -21.22 -11.75
C ASP A 28 -3.08 -19.82 -12.37
N TRP A 29 -3.93 -18.85 -12.04
CA TRP A 29 -3.81 -17.48 -12.53
C TRP A 29 -2.53 -16.78 -12.07
N GLN A 30 -1.99 -17.16 -10.90
CA GLN A 30 -0.79 -16.57 -10.31
C GLN A 30 0.45 -16.80 -11.19
N LYS A 31 0.52 -17.97 -11.86
CA LYS A 31 1.62 -18.33 -12.78
C LYS A 31 1.56 -17.57 -14.11
N ARG A 32 0.47 -16.84 -14.36
CA ARG A 32 0.18 -16.14 -15.62
C ARG A 32 0.29 -14.63 -15.52
N ILE A 33 0.61 -14.09 -14.34
CA ILE A 33 0.80 -12.64 -14.18
C ILE A 33 2.13 -12.28 -14.85
N PRO A 34 2.14 -11.49 -15.94
CA PRO A 34 3.36 -11.12 -16.64
C PRO A 34 4.16 -10.07 -15.85
N GLU A 35 5.42 -9.89 -16.22
CA GLU A 35 6.20 -8.74 -15.76
C GLU A 35 5.62 -7.43 -16.31
N CYS A 36 5.74 -6.34 -15.55
CA CYS A 36 5.32 -5.03 -16.03
C CYS A 36 6.24 -4.60 -17.18
N GLY A 37 5.66 -4.30 -18.34
CA GLY A 37 6.39 -3.94 -19.55
C GLY A 37 5.50 -3.19 -20.51
N LYS A 38 5.94 -2.98 -21.76
CA LYS A 38 5.19 -2.23 -22.79
C LYS A 38 3.75 -2.73 -23.00
N ASP A 39 3.53 -4.04 -22.85
CA ASP A 39 2.24 -4.69 -23.08
C ASP A 39 1.31 -4.67 -21.85
N THR A 40 1.76 -4.13 -20.71
CA THR A 40 0.89 -3.93 -19.54
C THR A 40 -0.23 -2.95 -19.91
N ARG A 41 -1.47 -3.36 -19.65
CA ARG A 41 -2.67 -2.63 -20.05
C ARG A 41 -3.22 -1.81 -18.89
N VAL A 42 -3.74 -0.62 -19.23
CA VAL A 42 -4.46 0.21 -18.27
C VAL A 42 -5.72 -0.52 -17.76
N VAL A 43 -5.91 -0.50 -16.44
CA VAL A 43 -7.08 -1.09 -15.80
C VAL A 43 -8.33 -0.23 -15.99
N LYS A 44 -9.50 -0.86 -15.94
CA LYS A 44 -10.77 -0.14 -15.88
C LYS A 44 -11.07 0.25 -14.43
N LEU A 45 -11.43 1.51 -14.24
CA LEU A 45 -12.05 1.98 -13.01
C LEU A 45 -13.57 1.81 -13.13
N VAL A 46 -14.21 1.38 -12.06
CA VAL A 46 -15.67 1.29 -11.96
C VAL A 46 -16.15 2.23 -10.86
N ASP A 47 -17.33 2.81 -11.05
CA ASP A 47 -18.00 3.53 -9.98
C ASP A 47 -18.38 2.54 -8.88
N TYR A 48 -18.00 2.87 -7.66
CA TYR A 48 -18.41 2.17 -6.46
C TYR A 48 -19.58 2.94 -5.85
N ASP A 49 -20.74 2.30 -5.84
CA ASP A 49 -21.95 2.84 -5.25
C ASP A 49 -21.97 2.46 -3.76
N GLU A 50 -21.80 3.45 -2.88
CA GLU A 50 -21.78 3.28 -1.41
C GLU A 50 -23.19 3.07 -0.84
N GLY A 51 -23.96 2.14 -1.41
CA GLY A 51 -25.33 1.84 -0.95
C GLY A 51 -25.44 1.14 0.41
N MET A 52 -24.39 1.08 1.24
CA MET A 52 -24.36 0.27 2.47
C MET A 52 -23.62 0.87 3.69
N SER A 53 -23.06 2.09 3.65
CA SER A 53 -22.47 2.73 4.85
C SER A 53 -23.13 4.06 5.21
N ALA A 54 -24.45 4.10 5.19
CA ALA A 54 -25.24 5.26 5.60
C ALA A 54 -25.12 5.50 7.12
N ALA A 55 -24.07 6.21 7.52
CA ALA A 55 -24.02 7.01 8.74
C ALA A 55 -23.45 8.40 8.43
N SER A 56 -23.98 9.05 7.39
CA SER A 56 -24.04 10.50 7.33
C SER A 56 -25.20 10.90 6.44
N GLY A 57 -26.25 11.44 7.05
CA GLY A 57 -27.36 12.03 6.32
C GLY A 57 -26.92 13.36 5.73
N ASP A 58 -26.49 13.33 4.48
CA ASP A 58 -26.82 14.30 3.42
C ASP A 58 -26.21 13.78 2.11
N ALA A 59 -27.00 12.99 1.38
CA ALA A 59 -26.57 12.30 0.17
C ALA A 59 -27.02 13.08 -1.07
N THR A 60 -26.44 14.25 -1.30
CA THR A 60 -26.45 14.88 -2.64
C THR A 60 -25.11 15.56 -2.86
N ASP A 61 -24.42 15.24 -3.97
CA ASP A 61 -23.13 15.81 -4.45
C ASP A 61 -21.78 15.20 -4.03
N VAL A 62 -21.71 14.00 -3.43
CA VAL A 62 -20.41 13.27 -3.37
C VAL A 62 -20.19 12.54 -4.71
N PRO A 63 -19.16 12.89 -5.50
CA PRO A 63 -18.87 12.18 -6.75
C PRO A 63 -18.54 10.70 -6.44
N PRO A 64 -18.99 9.76 -7.30
CA PRO A 64 -18.82 8.34 -7.04
C PRO A 64 -17.34 7.98 -6.89
N VAL A 65 -17.02 7.21 -5.84
CA VAL A 65 -15.68 6.69 -5.62
C VAL A 65 -15.37 5.70 -6.72
N LYS A 66 -14.26 5.89 -7.45
CA LYS A 66 -13.85 4.98 -8.51
C LYS A 66 -12.82 3.98 -8.01
N ILE A 67 -13.04 2.69 -8.24
CA ILE A 67 -12.12 1.62 -7.82
C ILE A 67 -11.67 0.71 -8.95
N VAL A 68 -10.56 0.04 -8.71
CA VAL A 68 -10.09 -1.08 -9.54
C VAL A 68 -10.43 -2.38 -8.80
N THR A 69 -11.38 -3.15 -9.34
CA THR A 69 -11.79 -4.42 -8.72
C THR A 69 -10.65 -5.44 -8.71
N PHE A 70 -10.65 -6.35 -7.73
CA PHE A 70 -9.64 -7.42 -7.68
C PHE A 70 -9.66 -8.28 -8.95
N LYS A 71 -10.84 -8.52 -9.54
CA LYS A 71 -10.99 -9.23 -10.81
C LYS A 71 -10.24 -8.53 -11.96
N GLU A 72 -10.32 -7.20 -12.04
CA GLU A 72 -9.60 -6.42 -13.05
C GLU A 72 -8.09 -6.44 -12.79
N LYS A 73 -7.67 -6.32 -11.52
CA LYS A 73 -6.26 -6.49 -11.11
C LYS A 73 -5.73 -7.85 -11.55
N LYS A 74 -6.40 -8.96 -11.27
CA LYS A 74 -5.99 -10.32 -11.71
C LYS A 74 -5.90 -10.44 -13.25
N LYS A 75 -6.77 -9.75 -13.99
CA LYS A 75 -6.86 -9.85 -15.46
C LYS A 75 -5.79 -9.05 -16.19
N LYS A 76 -5.42 -7.88 -15.67
CA LYS A 76 -4.53 -6.92 -16.34
C LYS A 76 -3.27 -6.57 -15.55
N GLY A 77 -3.15 -7.18 -14.38
CA GLY A 77 -2.02 -7.06 -13.49
C GLY A 77 -0.71 -7.44 -14.11
N CYS A 78 0.34 -6.99 -13.43
CA CYS A 78 1.70 -7.43 -13.69
C CYS A 78 2.47 -7.53 -12.36
N TRP A 79 3.64 -8.14 -12.39
CA TRP A 79 4.60 -8.03 -11.30
C TRP A 79 5.77 -7.12 -11.72
N ILE A 80 6.39 -6.45 -10.76
CA ILE A 80 7.52 -5.54 -10.99
C ILE A 80 8.56 -5.70 -9.89
N ASP A 81 9.85 -5.65 -10.23
CA ASP A 81 10.91 -5.55 -9.23
C ASP A 81 10.82 -4.19 -8.53
N VAL A 82 10.96 -4.19 -7.20
CA VAL A 82 10.87 -2.96 -6.41
C VAL A 82 11.91 -1.91 -6.82
N LYS A 83 13.03 -2.33 -7.42
CA LYS A 83 14.12 -1.46 -7.89
C LYS A 83 13.74 -0.67 -9.16
N ASP A 84 12.74 -1.13 -9.91
CA ASP A 84 12.28 -0.49 -11.15
C ASP A 84 11.19 0.58 -10.90
N LEU A 85 10.72 0.68 -9.65
CA LEU A 85 9.73 1.66 -9.24
C LEU A 85 10.34 3.04 -8.98
N HIS A 86 9.66 4.06 -9.53
CA HIS A 86 9.94 5.46 -9.30
C HIS A 86 8.94 6.03 -8.29
N PRO A 87 9.38 6.47 -7.09
CA PRO A 87 8.51 7.10 -6.11
C PRO A 87 7.83 8.38 -6.62
N THR A 88 6.63 8.65 -6.10
CA THR A 88 5.89 9.91 -6.35
C THR A 88 5.68 10.71 -5.07
N GLN A 89 6.40 10.37 -4.00
CA GLN A 89 6.50 11.14 -2.76
C GLN A 89 7.97 11.14 -2.32
N SER A 90 8.36 12.12 -1.52
CA SER A 90 9.75 12.29 -1.07
C SER A 90 10.15 11.32 0.07
N ALA A 91 9.18 10.94 0.90
CA ALA A 91 9.44 10.29 2.19
C ALA A 91 8.33 9.33 2.61
N VAL A 92 8.66 8.42 3.53
CA VAL A 92 7.72 7.52 4.23
C VAL A 92 8.03 7.56 5.72
N GLY A 93 7.11 7.09 6.55
CA GLY A 93 7.43 6.75 7.94
C GLY A 93 8.30 5.50 7.96
N MET A 94 9.62 5.66 8.10
CA MET A 94 10.55 4.55 7.93
C MET A 94 10.42 3.53 9.06
N GLY A 95 10.04 3.96 10.27
CA GLY A 95 9.65 3.07 11.36
C GLY A 95 8.48 2.14 10.98
N ALA A 96 7.43 2.68 10.36
CA ALA A 96 6.31 1.87 9.87
C ALA A 96 6.71 0.91 8.72
N ALA A 97 7.62 1.33 7.84
CA ALA A 97 8.18 0.48 6.79
C ALA A 97 9.05 -0.65 7.38
N ALA A 98 9.86 -0.37 8.41
CA ALA A 98 10.70 -1.35 9.09
C ALA A 98 9.89 -2.46 9.76
N CYS A 99 8.84 -2.12 10.50
CA CYS A 99 7.98 -3.12 11.13
C CYS A 99 7.25 -4.00 10.09
N LYS A 100 6.91 -3.43 8.94
CA LYS A 100 6.35 -4.19 7.82
C LYS A 100 7.41 -5.08 7.14
N SER A 101 8.66 -4.63 7.10
CA SER A 101 9.80 -5.40 6.59
C SER A 101 10.03 -6.68 7.40
N GLY A 102 10.01 -6.60 8.74
CA GLY A 102 10.11 -7.77 9.63
C GLY A 102 9.01 -8.80 9.37
N LYS A 103 7.76 -8.34 9.23
CA LYS A 103 6.62 -9.19 8.82
C LYS A 103 6.82 -9.86 7.46
N ILE A 104 7.34 -9.14 6.45
CA ILE A 104 7.64 -9.68 5.12
C ILE A 104 8.71 -10.77 5.22
N THR A 105 9.80 -10.52 5.95
CA THR A 105 10.86 -11.50 6.21
C THR A 105 10.31 -12.78 6.82
N ARG A 106 9.42 -12.69 7.82
CA ARG A 106 8.77 -13.87 8.41
C ARG A 106 7.87 -14.60 7.41
N LYS A 107 7.02 -13.89 6.66
CA LYS A 107 6.17 -14.51 5.63
C LYS A 107 7.00 -15.23 4.57
N ALA A 108 8.18 -14.73 4.24
CA ALA A 108 9.10 -15.40 3.32
C ALA A 108 9.67 -16.70 3.92
N LYS A 109 10.11 -16.66 5.19
CA LYS A 109 10.57 -17.85 5.93
C LYS A 109 9.47 -18.92 6.03
N ASP A 110 8.22 -18.50 6.19
CA ASP A 110 7.06 -19.39 6.24
C ASP A 110 6.63 -19.93 4.87
N GLY A 111 7.28 -19.51 3.76
CA GLY A 111 6.88 -19.86 2.40
C GLY A 111 5.58 -19.21 1.92
N LYS A 112 5.06 -18.22 2.66
CA LYS A 112 3.74 -17.58 2.44
C LYS A 112 3.84 -16.19 1.80
N LEU A 113 5.05 -15.69 1.51
CA LEU A 113 5.24 -14.32 1.02
C LEU A 113 4.45 -14.05 -0.26
N ASN A 114 4.49 -14.98 -1.22
CA ASN A 114 3.86 -14.76 -2.52
C ASN A 114 2.33 -14.65 -2.40
N ASP A 115 1.70 -15.59 -1.69
CA ASP A 115 0.25 -15.59 -1.46
C ASP A 115 -0.18 -14.34 -0.69
N TRP A 116 0.62 -13.95 0.31
CA TRP A 116 0.40 -12.75 1.06
C TRP A 116 0.44 -11.49 0.17
N LEU A 117 1.46 -11.34 -0.69
CA LEU A 117 1.57 -10.21 -1.62
C LEU A 117 0.48 -10.19 -2.70
N LEU A 118 -0.17 -11.33 -2.97
CA LEU A 118 -1.26 -11.43 -3.95
C LEU A 118 -2.62 -10.98 -3.40
N GLU A 119 -2.76 -10.76 -2.09
CA GLU A 119 -3.95 -10.19 -1.46
C GLU A 119 -4.30 -8.81 -2.06
N ASP A 120 -5.58 -8.55 -2.31
CA ASP A 120 -6.07 -7.40 -3.10
C ASP A 120 -5.57 -6.03 -2.61
N ASN A 121 -5.42 -5.87 -1.30
CA ASN A 121 -4.99 -4.64 -0.62
C ASN A 121 -3.47 -4.41 -0.61
N ARG A 122 -2.68 -5.26 -1.29
CA ARG A 122 -1.21 -5.11 -1.42
C ARG A 122 -0.75 -4.85 -2.84
N TRP A 123 -1.68 -4.89 -3.79
CA TRP A 123 -1.39 -4.56 -5.18
C TRP A 123 -1.12 -3.07 -5.32
N VAL A 124 -0.02 -2.71 -5.98
CA VAL A 124 0.40 -1.32 -6.08
C VAL A 124 -0.09 -0.63 -7.35
N PRO A 125 -0.68 0.57 -7.26
CA PRO A 125 -1.09 1.34 -8.43
C PRO A 125 0.10 2.06 -9.07
N LEU A 126 0.23 1.90 -10.38
CA LEU A 126 1.29 2.50 -11.17
C LEU A 126 0.74 3.47 -12.22
N VAL A 127 1.55 4.46 -12.58
CA VAL A 127 1.45 5.21 -13.83
C VAL A 127 2.69 4.93 -14.67
N ARG A 128 2.51 4.63 -15.95
CA ARG A 128 3.64 4.58 -16.88
C ARG A 128 3.89 5.99 -17.41
N GLY A 129 4.99 6.59 -17.01
CA GLY A 129 5.39 7.95 -17.40
C GLY A 129 6.40 7.99 -18.54
N PRO A 130 6.90 9.19 -18.89
CA PRO A 130 7.82 9.40 -19.99
C PRO A 130 9.01 8.45 -20.00
N GLY A 131 9.35 7.93 -21.18
CA GLY A 131 10.41 6.92 -21.33
C GLY A 131 10.03 5.52 -20.82
N GLY A 132 8.74 5.27 -20.54
CA GLY A 132 8.24 3.97 -20.11
C GLY A 132 8.46 3.65 -18.63
N LYS A 133 8.90 4.62 -17.82
CA LYS A 133 9.16 4.45 -16.39
C LYS A 133 7.87 4.20 -15.61
N PHE A 134 7.91 3.31 -14.63
CA PHE A 134 6.77 3.03 -13.76
C PHE A 134 6.85 3.84 -12.47
N TYR A 135 5.91 4.77 -12.32
CA TYR A 135 5.76 5.63 -11.15
C TYR A 135 4.76 5.02 -10.16
N LEU A 136 5.22 4.78 -8.94
CA LEU A 136 4.42 4.23 -7.84
C LEU A 136 3.56 5.33 -7.22
N THR A 137 2.24 5.20 -7.27
CA THR A 137 1.31 6.26 -6.82
C THR A 137 0.71 6.05 -5.43
N ASP A 138 0.76 4.82 -4.91
CA ASP A 138 0.39 4.48 -3.53
C ASP A 138 1.21 3.28 -3.06
N HIS A 139 1.16 2.96 -1.76
CA HIS A 139 1.86 1.86 -1.12
C HIS A 139 3.40 2.02 -1.07
N HIS A 140 3.92 3.25 -0.98
CA HIS A 140 5.37 3.50 -0.81
C HIS A 140 5.93 2.84 0.46
N HIS A 141 5.16 2.78 1.56
CA HIS A 141 5.57 2.05 2.78
C HIS A 141 5.72 0.54 2.54
N LEU A 142 4.82 -0.08 1.76
CA LEU A 142 4.94 -1.51 1.42
C LEU A 142 6.16 -1.73 0.51
N SER A 143 6.37 -0.85 -0.46
CA SER A 143 7.50 -0.93 -1.38
C SER A 143 8.83 -0.75 -0.67
N ALA A 144 8.95 0.24 0.22
CA ALA A 144 10.12 0.41 1.08
C ALA A 144 10.34 -0.81 2.00
N ALA A 145 9.27 -1.41 2.52
CA ALA A 145 9.34 -2.62 3.33
C ALA A 145 9.83 -3.84 2.54
N VAL A 146 9.32 -4.08 1.33
CA VAL A 146 9.79 -5.16 0.45
C VAL A 146 11.25 -4.96 0.06
N TYR A 147 11.65 -3.72 -0.25
CA TYR A 147 13.04 -3.40 -0.59
C TYR A 147 14.01 -3.76 0.56
N ASN A 148 13.64 -3.40 1.79
CA ASN A 148 14.47 -3.56 2.99
C ASN A 148 14.28 -4.90 3.71
N ALA A 149 13.39 -5.78 3.23
CA ALA A 149 13.21 -7.10 3.82
C ALA A 149 14.45 -7.97 3.63
N ASP A 150 14.71 -8.80 4.64
CA ASP A 150 15.78 -9.80 4.64
C ASP A 150 15.30 -11.03 3.87
N ILE A 151 15.13 -10.83 2.56
CA ILE A 151 14.67 -11.82 1.60
C ILE A 151 15.58 -11.76 0.35
N PRO A 152 15.72 -12.87 -0.40
CA PRO A 152 16.51 -12.87 -1.62
C PRO A 152 16.02 -11.80 -2.61
N ASP A 153 16.94 -11.13 -3.32
CA ASP A 153 16.60 -10.06 -4.26
C ASP A 153 15.56 -10.47 -5.30
N LYS A 154 15.60 -11.72 -5.79
CA LYS A 154 14.59 -12.28 -6.72
C LYS A 154 13.15 -12.33 -6.16
N GLN A 155 12.98 -12.17 -4.84
CA GLN A 155 11.68 -12.11 -4.16
C GLN A 155 11.25 -10.67 -3.86
N LYS A 156 12.10 -9.66 -4.07
CA LYS A 156 11.81 -8.24 -3.84
C LYS A 156 10.98 -7.66 -5.00
N LYS A 157 9.80 -8.24 -5.22
CA LYS A 157 8.85 -7.83 -6.25
C LYS A 157 7.50 -7.52 -5.64
N LEU A 158 6.70 -6.77 -6.39
CA LEU A 158 5.33 -6.39 -6.04
C LEU A 158 4.39 -6.78 -7.17
N TYR A 159 3.13 -7.04 -6.83
CA TYR A 159 2.04 -7.12 -7.81
C TYR A 159 1.45 -5.74 -8.00
N ALA A 160 1.17 -5.39 -9.25
CA ALA A 160 0.86 -4.04 -9.65
C ALA A 160 -0.25 -3.99 -10.70
N TYR A 161 -0.85 -2.81 -10.83
CA TYR A 161 -1.81 -2.50 -11.87
C TYR A 161 -1.60 -1.08 -12.41
N LEU A 162 -1.83 -0.91 -13.71
CA LEU A 162 -1.55 0.34 -14.40
C LEU A 162 -2.79 1.23 -14.46
N LEU A 163 -2.78 2.36 -13.74
CA LEU A 163 -3.86 3.35 -13.71
C LEU A 163 -3.94 4.20 -14.98
N ARG A 164 -2.77 4.57 -15.51
CA ARG A 164 -2.60 5.46 -16.67
C ARG A 164 -1.36 5.06 -17.45
N ASP A 165 -1.42 5.23 -18.76
CA ASP A 165 -0.25 5.21 -19.62
C ASP A 165 -0.07 6.59 -20.24
N TRP A 166 0.96 7.29 -19.76
CA TRP A 166 1.39 8.62 -20.19
C TRP A 166 2.83 8.57 -20.73
N SER A 167 3.26 7.41 -21.22
CA SER A 167 4.64 7.18 -21.67
C SER A 167 5.07 8.03 -22.85
N THR A 168 4.12 8.54 -23.64
CA THR A 168 4.36 9.41 -24.79
C THR A 168 4.22 10.90 -24.47
N MET A 169 3.88 11.27 -23.22
CA MET A 169 3.76 12.67 -22.82
C MET A 169 5.13 13.33 -22.63
N LYS A 170 5.18 14.66 -22.82
CA LYS A 170 6.32 15.48 -22.36
C LYS A 170 6.34 15.52 -20.83
N GLU A 171 7.52 15.62 -20.22
CA GLU A 171 7.68 15.58 -18.76
C GLU A 171 6.83 16.62 -18.02
N ASP A 172 6.80 17.88 -18.49
CA ASP A 172 5.98 18.93 -17.86
C ASP A 172 4.48 18.62 -17.87
N ALA A 173 3.98 18.04 -18.96
CA ALA A 173 2.57 17.66 -19.07
C ALA A 173 2.25 16.44 -18.19
N PHE A 174 3.19 15.48 -18.12
CA PHE A 174 3.09 14.33 -17.23
C PHE A 174 2.96 14.76 -15.76
N TRP A 175 3.87 15.61 -15.27
CA TRP A 175 3.84 16.03 -13.86
C TRP A 175 2.61 16.88 -13.52
N LYS A 176 2.18 17.78 -14.42
CA LYS A 176 0.91 18.50 -14.25
C LYS A 176 -0.28 17.56 -14.09
N ASN A 177 -0.33 16.46 -14.85
CA ASN A 177 -1.39 15.46 -14.72
C ASN A 177 -1.26 14.63 -13.43
N MET A 178 -0.04 14.28 -13.02
CA MET A 178 0.21 13.59 -11.74
C MET A 178 -0.31 14.42 -10.56
N GLU A 179 -0.03 15.73 -10.54
CA GLU A 179 -0.54 16.64 -9.50
C GLU A 179 -2.06 16.80 -9.59
N LYS A 180 -2.60 17.04 -10.79
CA LYS A 180 -4.04 17.22 -11.00
C LYS A 180 -4.86 16.00 -10.56
N GLU A 181 -4.36 14.79 -10.79
CA GLU A 181 -5.02 13.54 -10.41
C GLU A 181 -4.66 13.06 -8.99
N ASN A 182 -3.95 13.87 -8.18
CA ASN A 182 -3.49 13.49 -6.83
C ASN A 182 -2.67 12.18 -6.79
N LEU A 183 -1.83 11.96 -7.80
CA LEU A 183 -0.97 10.77 -7.95
C LEU A 183 0.46 10.99 -7.43
N THR A 184 0.74 12.20 -6.91
CA THR A 184 2.04 12.58 -6.35
C THR A 184 1.87 13.50 -5.14
N TRP A 185 2.78 13.37 -4.18
CA TRP A 185 2.91 14.26 -3.03
C TRP A 185 4.24 15.01 -3.09
N LEU A 186 4.19 16.28 -3.47
CA LEU A 186 5.36 17.13 -3.68
C LEU A 186 5.66 18.00 -2.44
N LYS A 187 5.85 17.35 -1.30
CA LYS A 187 6.43 17.99 -0.10
C LYS A 187 7.55 17.15 0.50
N SER A 188 8.55 17.81 1.08
CA SER A 188 9.61 17.18 1.88
C SER A 188 9.12 16.83 3.30
N PRO A 189 9.89 16.05 4.09
CA PRO A 189 9.53 15.69 5.47
C PRO A 189 9.25 16.87 6.40
N ASP A 190 9.91 18.01 6.18
CA ASP A 190 9.70 19.26 6.91
C ASP A 190 8.44 20.03 6.47
N GLY A 191 7.69 19.49 5.50
CA GLY A 191 6.45 20.07 4.98
C GLY A 191 6.65 21.14 3.91
N LEU A 192 7.90 21.42 3.48
CA LEU A 192 8.16 22.38 2.41
C LEU A 192 7.74 21.83 1.05
N ALA A 193 7.26 22.72 0.17
CA ALA A 193 6.97 22.35 -1.21
C ALA A 193 8.26 22.00 -1.95
N ILE A 194 8.22 20.90 -2.70
CA ILE A 194 9.32 20.48 -3.57
C ILE A 194 8.83 20.41 -5.01
N SER A 195 9.76 20.31 -5.96
CA SER A 195 9.44 20.08 -7.36
C SER A 195 9.63 18.59 -7.72
N PRO A 196 9.05 18.11 -8.83
CA PRO A 196 9.19 16.70 -9.21
C PRO A 196 10.63 16.21 -9.39
N LYS A 197 11.57 17.10 -9.74
CA LYS A 197 13.01 16.77 -9.84
C LYS A 197 13.66 16.46 -8.48
N ASP A 198 13.05 16.88 -7.38
CA ASP A 198 13.53 16.64 -6.02
C ASP A 198 13.01 15.31 -5.47
N LEU A 199 12.08 14.65 -6.18
CA LEU A 199 11.63 13.31 -5.82
C LEU A 199 12.78 12.30 -5.96
N PRO A 200 12.89 11.33 -5.03
CA PRO A 200 13.87 10.27 -5.15
C PRO A 200 13.61 9.45 -6.41
N SER A 201 14.67 9.13 -7.15
CA SER A 201 14.57 8.34 -8.39
C SER A 201 14.30 6.85 -8.17
N LYS A 202 14.45 6.36 -6.92
CA LYS A 202 14.29 4.95 -6.55
C LYS A 202 13.61 4.84 -5.19
N ILE A 203 12.89 3.74 -4.98
CA ILE A 203 12.33 3.38 -3.66
C ILE A 203 13.41 3.42 -2.60
N SER A 204 14.61 2.94 -2.94
CA SER A 204 15.83 2.91 -2.14
C SER A 204 16.39 4.31 -1.76
N ARG A 205 15.67 5.40 -1.99
CA ARG A 205 16.09 6.78 -1.68
C ARG A 205 14.99 7.61 -1.00
N LEU A 206 13.83 7.02 -0.68
CA LEU A 206 12.79 7.70 0.10
C LEU A 206 13.35 8.19 1.45
N GLN A 207 13.06 9.42 1.83
CA GLN A 207 13.47 9.93 3.12
C GLN A 207 12.61 9.34 4.24
N ASP A 208 13.07 9.49 5.47
CA ASP A 208 12.27 9.20 6.65
C ASP A 208 11.51 10.46 7.11
N ASP A 209 10.22 10.28 7.38
CA ASP A 209 9.34 11.26 8.02
C ASP A 209 8.69 10.61 9.25
N PRO A 210 9.22 10.88 10.47
CA PRO A 210 8.71 10.27 11.71
C PRO A 210 7.23 10.58 11.97
N LEU A 211 6.75 11.75 11.53
CA LEU A 211 5.35 12.14 11.72
C LEU A 211 4.40 11.29 10.87
N ARG A 212 4.88 10.69 9.77
CA ARG A 212 4.11 9.69 9.01
C ARG A 212 3.97 8.39 9.77
N THR A 213 5.01 7.98 10.52
CA THR A 213 4.90 6.84 11.46
C THR A 213 3.92 7.17 12.58
N LEU A 214 4.03 8.36 13.19
CA LEU A 214 3.11 8.83 14.25
C LEU A 214 1.66 8.84 13.77
N SER A 215 1.40 9.47 12.62
CA SER A 215 0.08 9.57 12.03
C SER A 215 -0.52 8.18 11.72
N ALA A 216 0.30 7.21 11.29
CA ALA A 216 -0.17 5.84 11.12
C ALA A 216 -0.61 5.19 12.45
N TRP A 217 0.07 5.48 13.56
CA TRP A 217 -0.33 4.99 14.89
C TRP A 217 -1.58 5.69 15.42
N VAL A 218 -1.68 7.00 15.22
CA VAL A 218 -2.89 7.77 15.55
C VAL A 218 -4.10 7.22 14.78
N ARG A 219 -3.94 6.93 13.48
CA ARG A 219 -4.99 6.27 12.67
C ARG A 219 -5.33 4.86 13.16
N GLY A 220 -4.30 4.05 13.44
CA GLY A 220 -4.49 2.68 13.95
C GLY A 220 -5.16 2.67 15.33
N SER A 221 -5.00 3.76 16.07
CA SER A 221 -5.69 4.06 17.30
C SER A 221 -6.94 4.90 17.07
N CYS A 222 -7.51 5.01 15.87
CA CYS A 222 -8.76 5.74 15.64
C CYS A 222 -8.81 7.21 16.09
N GLY A 223 -7.66 7.89 16.28
CA GLY A 223 -7.62 9.33 16.54
C GLY A 223 -8.16 10.16 15.36
N TYR A 224 -8.22 9.53 14.18
CA TYR A 224 -9.06 9.94 13.07
C TYR A 224 -9.51 8.71 12.28
N VAL A 225 -10.66 8.83 11.61
CA VAL A 225 -11.35 7.72 10.94
C VAL A 225 -11.16 7.82 9.43
N LYS A 226 -10.54 6.80 8.84
CA LYS A 226 -10.46 6.62 7.38
C LYS A 226 -11.55 5.64 6.96
N CYS A 227 -12.24 5.93 5.86
CA CYS A 227 -13.23 5.02 5.32
C CYS A 227 -12.58 3.68 4.94
N ASN A 228 -13.33 2.60 5.09
CA ASN A 228 -12.89 1.32 4.59
C ASN A 228 -12.76 1.40 3.08
N PRO A 229 -11.69 0.82 2.49
CA PRO A 229 -11.59 0.78 1.04
C PRO A 229 -12.81 0.03 0.49
N PRO A 230 -13.31 0.42 -0.69
CA PRO A 230 -14.44 -0.24 -1.30
C PRO A 230 -14.27 -1.76 -1.43
N GLY A 231 -15.33 -2.51 -1.11
CA GLY A 231 -15.35 -3.98 -1.20
C GLY A 231 -14.81 -4.73 0.02
N VAL A 232 -14.53 -4.04 1.12
CA VAL A 232 -14.34 -4.66 2.45
C VAL A 232 -15.69 -5.23 2.92
N THR A 233 -15.72 -6.49 3.33
CA THR A 233 -16.93 -7.13 3.88
C THR A 233 -17.21 -6.66 5.30
N ASP A 234 -18.44 -6.85 5.81
CA ASP A 234 -18.76 -6.47 7.20
C ASP A 234 -17.89 -7.21 8.23
N GLU A 235 -17.56 -8.48 7.96
CA GLU A 235 -16.64 -9.29 8.76
C GLU A 235 -15.20 -8.73 8.74
N ASP A 236 -14.74 -8.29 7.56
CA ASP A 236 -13.41 -7.66 7.41
C ASP A 236 -13.38 -6.20 7.92
N ALA A 237 -14.55 -5.56 8.04
CA ALA A 237 -14.72 -4.23 8.63
C ALA A 237 -14.76 -4.29 10.15
N GLU A 238 -15.09 -5.43 10.75
CA GLU A 238 -15.13 -5.62 12.20
C GLU A 238 -13.75 -5.32 12.82
N GLY A 239 -13.72 -4.41 13.80
CA GLY A 239 -12.48 -3.94 14.42
C GLY A 239 -11.75 -2.81 13.66
N THR A 240 -12.27 -2.35 12.52
CA THR A 240 -11.80 -1.10 11.90
C THR A 240 -12.30 0.12 12.66
N CYS A 241 -11.56 1.23 12.61
CA CYS A 241 -12.01 2.48 13.22
C CYS A 241 -13.33 2.98 12.67
N ALA A 242 -13.61 2.76 11.37
CA ALA A 242 -14.87 3.14 10.76
C ALA A 242 -16.06 2.34 11.32
N ALA A 243 -15.86 1.05 11.61
CA ALA A 243 -16.88 0.23 12.26
C ALA A 243 -17.03 0.58 13.76
N GLN A 244 -15.92 0.78 14.47
CA GLN A 244 -15.91 1.09 15.90
C GLN A 244 -16.53 2.47 16.20
N TYR A 245 -16.37 3.42 15.29
CA TYR A 245 -16.84 4.80 15.42
C TYR A 245 -17.78 5.15 14.27
N SER A 246 -18.85 4.37 14.12
CA SER A 246 -19.82 4.53 13.02
C SER A 246 -20.59 5.86 13.05
N ASP A 247 -20.63 6.55 14.19
CA ASP A 247 -21.18 7.89 14.35
C ASP A 247 -20.19 9.01 13.97
N VAL A 248 -18.95 8.66 13.65
CA VAL A 248 -17.92 9.60 13.17
C VAL A 248 -17.82 9.48 11.65
N ALA A 249 -17.97 10.61 10.95
CA ALA A 249 -17.80 10.66 9.51
C ALA A 249 -16.37 10.24 9.12
N CYS A 250 -16.25 9.17 8.34
CA CYS A 250 -14.96 8.68 7.87
C CYS A 250 -14.42 9.53 6.71
N ALA A 251 -13.10 9.46 6.47
CA ALA A 251 -12.43 10.16 5.38
C ALA A 251 -11.94 9.24 4.25
N SER A 252 -12.17 9.67 3.01
CA SER A 252 -11.62 9.06 1.79
C SER A 252 -10.63 9.99 1.05
N ALA A 253 -10.27 11.13 1.66
CA ALA A 253 -9.40 12.14 1.04
C ALA A 253 -7.99 11.61 0.70
N TYR A 254 -7.44 12.08 -0.43
CA TYR A 254 -6.03 11.84 -0.79
C TYR A 254 -5.08 12.39 0.26
N PHE A 255 -3.98 11.66 0.47
CA PHE A 255 -2.89 12.03 1.39
C PHE A 255 -3.34 12.32 2.82
N LEU A 256 -4.45 11.71 3.26
CA LEU A 256 -5.06 11.93 4.57
C LEU A 256 -4.03 11.90 5.72
N GLU A 257 -3.20 10.85 5.74
CA GLU A 257 -2.22 10.68 6.80
C GLU A 257 -1.07 11.70 6.70
N PHE A 258 -0.80 12.31 5.54
CA PHE A 258 0.11 13.45 5.45
C PHE A 258 -0.50 14.73 6.06
N LYS A 259 -1.81 14.96 5.87
CA LYS A 259 -2.51 16.10 6.49
C LYS A 259 -2.47 16.01 8.01
N TRP A 260 -2.74 14.82 8.56
CA TRP A 260 -2.64 14.57 9.99
C TRP A 260 -1.20 14.66 10.52
N ALA A 261 -0.22 14.15 9.77
CA ALA A 261 1.19 14.35 10.11
C ALA A 261 1.56 15.85 10.20
N ALA A 262 1.09 16.66 9.23
CA ALA A 262 1.31 18.11 9.24
C ALA A 262 0.62 18.80 10.44
N HIS A 263 -0.59 18.36 10.82
CA HIS A 263 -1.24 18.83 12.05
C HIS A 263 -0.38 18.51 13.29
N HIS A 264 0.03 17.25 13.46
CA HIS A 264 0.86 16.84 14.60
C HIS A 264 2.23 17.55 14.62
N ALA A 265 2.76 17.91 13.46
CA ALA A 265 3.96 18.72 13.34
C ALA A 265 3.82 20.08 14.02
N THR A 266 2.59 20.59 14.25
CA THR A 266 2.34 21.89 14.89
C THR A 266 2.23 21.79 16.42
N VAL A 267 1.98 20.60 16.96
CA VAL A 267 1.70 20.35 18.38
C VAL A 267 2.99 20.48 19.21
N PRO A 268 3.07 21.40 20.19
CA PRO A 268 4.30 21.66 20.95
C PRO A 268 4.87 20.42 21.65
N GLU A 269 4.01 19.60 22.25
CA GLU A 269 4.40 18.38 22.96
C GLU A 269 4.95 17.32 22.00
N VAL A 270 4.37 17.21 20.80
CA VAL A 270 4.88 16.33 19.74
C VAL A 270 6.24 16.80 19.24
N LYS A 271 6.40 18.12 19.00
CA LYS A 271 7.70 18.72 18.63
C LYS A 271 8.76 18.46 19.70
N ALA A 272 8.41 18.69 20.97
CA ALA A 272 9.31 18.49 22.10
C ALA A 272 9.73 17.03 22.23
N ALA A 273 8.79 16.08 22.07
CA ALA A 273 9.08 14.65 22.13
C ALA A 273 10.00 14.16 21.00
N LEU A 274 9.90 14.76 19.81
CA LEU A 274 10.72 14.40 18.66
C LEU A 274 12.15 14.97 18.72
N SER A 275 12.35 16.15 19.33
CA SER A 275 13.61 16.94 19.30
C SER A 275 14.25 16.98 17.90
N GLU A 276 15.51 17.41 17.70
CA GLU A 276 16.12 17.61 16.35
C GLU A 276 15.69 16.55 15.31
N SER A 277 14.85 16.98 14.35
CA SER A 277 14.11 16.30 13.26
C SER A 277 13.48 14.91 13.51
N GLY A 278 13.86 14.17 14.55
CA GLY A 278 13.48 12.79 14.84
C GLY A 278 13.82 11.78 13.73
N ALA A 279 14.27 12.24 12.56
CA ALA A 279 14.38 11.45 11.34
C ALA A 279 15.69 10.67 11.29
N CYS A 280 15.61 9.45 10.78
CA CYS A 280 16.76 8.60 10.57
C CYS A 280 17.35 8.81 9.17
N SER A 281 18.64 9.18 9.12
CA SER A 281 19.36 9.42 7.87
C SER A 281 19.62 8.13 7.12
N GLN A 282 18.72 7.69 6.26
CA GLN A 282 18.97 6.46 5.52
C GLN A 282 18.16 6.26 4.26
N GLN A 283 18.75 5.45 3.38
CA GLN A 283 18.12 4.25 2.82
C GLN A 283 19.13 3.11 2.57
N ALA A 284 18.70 1.89 2.89
CA ALA A 284 19.25 0.58 2.54
C ALA A 284 20.72 0.26 2.93
N PRO A 285 20.96 -0.61 3.94
CA PRO A 285 19.98 -1.25 4.84
C PRO A 285 19.36 -0.26 5.84
N LEU A 286 18.33 -0.68 6.56
CA LEU A 286 17.68 0.12 7.62
C LEU A 286 18.60 0.31 8.86
N ASN A 287 18.51 1.45 9.56
CA ASN A 287 19.29 1.85 10.73
C ASN A 287 18.42 1.47 11.88
N GLN A 288 18.43 0.18 12.20
CA GLN A 288 17.52 -0.35 13.19
C GLN A 288 17.70 0.37 14.53
N GLU A 289 18.94 0.65 14.92
CA GLU A 289 19.27 1.38 16.14
C GLU A 289 18.65 2.79 16.19
N CYS A 290 18.70 3.53 15.08
CA CYS A 290 18.05 4.83 14.99
C CYS A 290 16.51 4.71 15.03
N LEU A 291 15.94 3.75 14.29
CA LEU A 291 14.50 3.54 14.22
C LEU A 291 13.91 3.07 15.56
N ASP A 292 14.66 2.29 16.33
CA ASP A 292 14.28 1.87 17.67
C ASP A 292 14.21 3.07 18.62
N ARG A 293 15.25 3.94 18.62
CA ARG A 293 15.21 5.21 19.37
C ARG A 293 14.08 6.13 18.91
N GLN A 294 13.86 6.25 17.60
CA GLN A 294 12.77 7.05 17.05
C GLN A 294 11.42 6.51 17.53
N ARG A 295 11.24 5.19 17.53
CA ARG A 295 10.01 4.54 17.99
C ARG A 295 9.72 4.86 19.46
N GLU A 296 10.73 4.87 20.33
CA GLU A 296 10.58 5.30 21.73
C GLU A 296 10.13 6.77 21.85
N LYS A 297 10.72 7.67 21.07
CA LYS A 297 10.29 9.08 21.03
C LYS A 297 8.85 9.22 20.55
N LEU A 298 8.49 8.52 19.48
CA LEU A 298 7.14 8.51 18.93
C LEU A 298 6.12 7.94 19.93
N ALA A 299 6.51 6.93 20.72
CA ALA A 299 5.65 6.37 21.76
C ALA A 299 5.33 7.41 22.85
N LYS A 300 6.32 8.24 23.23
CA LYS A 300 6.12 9.37 24.16
C LYS A 300 5.28 10.49 23.55
N ALA A 301 5.36 10.70 22.23
CA ALA A 301 4.58 11.70 21.51
C ALA A 301 3.11 11.30 21.29
N LEU A 302 2.82 9.99 21.26
CA LEU A 302 1.50 9.47 20.89
C LEU A 302 0.35 10.02 21.74
N PRO A 303 0.41 10.07 23.09
CA PRO A 303 -0.68 10.61 23.90
C PRO A 303 -1.02 12.07 23.58
N ALA A 304 0.01 12.90 23.34
CA ALA A 304 -0.18 14.29 22.93
C ALA A 304 -0.76 14.40 21.52
N ALA A 305 -0.31 13.55 20.59
CA ALA A 305 -0.84 13.51 19.24
C ALA A 305 -2.32 13.10 19.21
N MET A 306 -2.71 12.11 20.03
CA MET A 306 -4.11 11.68 20.19
C MET A 306 -4.98 12.79 20.82
N THR A 307 -4.49 13.43 21.87
CA THR A 307 -5.18 14.59 22.50
C THR A 307 -5.38 15.72 21.48
N ALA A 308 -4.34 16.05 20.73
CA ALA A 308 -4.42 17.06 19.69
C ALA A 308 -5.30 16.65 18.50
N ALA A 309 -5.45 15.35 18.21
CA ALA A 309 -6.33 14.86 17.15
C ALA A 309 -7.81 15.03 17.51
N ALA A 310 -8.15 14.80 18.78
CA ALA A 310 -9.51 14.95 19.30
C ALA A 310 -9.91 16.41 19.58
N ALA A 311 -8.94 17.33 19.70
CA ALA A 311 -9.23 18.74 19.94
C ALA A 311 -10.03 19.38 18.78
N PRO A 312 -11.05 20.22 19.05
CA PRO A 312 -11.84 20.89 18.01
C PRO A 312 -10.99 21.70 17.01
N ALA A 313 -9.85 22.24 17.47
CA ALA A 313 -8.91 22.98 16.63
C ALA A 313 -8.30 22.12 15.50
N ALA A 314 -8.24 20.80 15.65
CA ALA A 314 -7.73 19.90 14.62
C ALA A 314 -8.53 20.04 13.31
N GLN A 315 -9.86 20.13 13.40
CA GLN A 315 -10.75 20.21 12.23
C GLN A 315 -10.48 21.45 11.38
N ALA A 316 -10.09 22.57 12.00
CA ALA A 316 -9.70 23.79 11.31
C ALA A 316 -8.37 23.64 10.55
N ILE A 317 -7.46 22.78 11.03
CA ILE A 317 -6.13 22.56 10.45
C ILE A 317 -6.17 21.52 9.33
N VAL A 318 -6.81 20.36 9.58
CA VAL A 318 -6.86 19.26 8.60
C VAL A 318 -7.93 19.44 7.53
N GLY A 319 -8.91 20.32 7.78
CA GLY A 319 -10.02 20.62 6.90
C GLY A 319 -11.21 19.66 7.05
N GLN A 320 -12.32 20.01 6.42
CA GLN A 320 -13.50 19.13 6.35
C GLN A 320 -13.20 17.84 5.58
N GLY A 321 -13.90 16.75 5.92
CA GLY A 321 -13.71 15.44 5.28
C GLY A 321 -12.38 14.73 5.63
N ALA A 322 -11.69 15.19 6.68
CA ALA A 322 -10.44 14.58 7.15
C ALA A 322 -10.64 13.53 8.27
N GLY A 323 -11.88 13.11 8.53
CA GLY A 323 -12.15 11.99 9.42
C GLY A 323 -11.93 12.35 10.89
N TYR A 324 -12.15 13.62 11.25
CA TYR A 324 -11.98 14.12 12.61
C TYR A 324 -12.80 13.29 13.60
N ASN A 325 -12.13 12.75 14.62
CA ASN A 325 -12.76 12.02 15.71
C ASN A 325 -12.61 12.79 17.03
N PRO A 326 -13.69 13.33 17.62
CA PRO A 326 -13.63 14.05 18.88
C PRO A 326 -13.45 13.15 20.12
N LYS A 327 -13.51 11.82 19.95
CA LYS A 327 -13.48 10.86 21.06
C LYS A 327 -12.04 10.58 21.49
N ALA A 328 -11.55 11.36 22.44
CA ALA A 328 -10.19 11.26 22.96
C ALA A 328 -9.92 9.92 23.68
N HIS A 329 -8.70 9.41 23.50
CA HIS A 329 -8.13 8.29 24.26
C HIS A 329 -6.61 8.23 24.05
N GLU A 330 -5.87 7.44 24.84
CA GLU A 330 -4.40 7.53 24.90
C GLU A 330 -3.67 7.03 23.65
N GLY A 331 -4.33 6.17 22.87
CA GLY A 331 -3.76 5.50 21.71
C GLY A 331 -2.87 4.32 22.08
N VAL A 332 -2.58 3.45 21.11
CA VAL A 332 -1.78 2.24 21.32
C VAL A 332 -0.63 2.23 20.32
N VAL A 333 0.58 2.04 20.84
CA VAL A 333 1.76 1.82 19.99
C VAL A 333 1.63 0.42 19.37
N PRO A 334 1.46 0.29 18.03
CA PRO A 334 1.26 -1.02 17.42
C PRO A 334 2.53 -1.88 17.59
N PRO A 335 2.42 -3.18 17.88
CA PRO A 335 3.61 -4.05 17.96
C PRO A 335 4.33 -4.06 16.62
N CYS A 336 5.66 -4.11 16.67
CA CYS A 336 6.50 -4.34 15.50
C CYS A 336 6.97 -5.79 15.53
N GLU A 337 6.62 -6.53 14.48
CA GLU A 337 6.93 -7.95 14.30
C GLU A 337 8.07 -8.18 13.33
#